data_AF-A0A6N8UJZ3-F1
#
_entry.id   AF-A0A6N8UJZ3-F1
#
_cell.length_a   1.000
_cell.length_b   1.000
_cell.length_c   1.000
_cell.angle_alpha   90.00
_cell.angle_beta   90.00
_cell.angle_gamma   90.00
#
_symmetry.space_group_name_H-M   'P 1'
#
loop_
_entity.id
_entity.type
_entity.pdbx_description
1 polymer ?
#
loop_
_entity_poly.entity_id
_entity_poly.type
_entity_poly.pdbx_seq_one_letter_code
_entity_poly.pdbx_strand_id
1 'polypeptide(L)'
;MKWKSEGAIVVALRLAEALGVSSSISETRNASFEPLRSDVWLTLQTTYAQLLIRGRRAKGKAQIVGLIGFADRLWLIWHAAQANDPFADWWLVKIHDAISTVDARISLERESVQELFDTGRPFIAVPAQNREPFRIKLRFASPYAYRAAQMLAEFDSLACELLTARHIGRLARRDTTSITHSVASKIRGVFNIPLRFRHLGIDRANSHSWQADGQIAKRYMGVIPQDILEGKRRAAFAPPILSGAGEALPPFIEIEEIVQENDT
;
A
#
# COMPACT_ATOMS: atom_id res chain seq x y z
N MET A 1 -44.81 -22.74 39.34
CA MET A 1 -45.86 -21.81 38.86
C MET A 1 -45.57 -21.47 37.41
N LYS A 2 -46.24 -22.14 36.46
CA LYS A 2 -46.09 -21.92 35.01
C LYS A 2 -47.01 -20.78 34.59
N TRP A 3 -46.46 -19.69 34.07
CA TRP A 3 -47.23 -18.63 33.42
C TRP A 3 -47.29 -18.90 31.90
N LYS A 4 -48.51 -18.88 31.36
CA LYS A 4 -48.87 -19.09 29.95
C LYS A 4 -48.38 -17.91 29.10
N SER A 5 -47.46 -18.13 28.17
CA SER A 5 -47.10 -17.17 27.11
C SER A 5 -47.51 -17.62 25.70
N GLU A 6 -48.16 -18.77 25.56
CA GLU A 6 -48.58 -19.32 24.25
C GLU A 6 -49.79 -18.61 23.62
N GLY A 7 -50.51 -17.77 24.38
CA GLY A 7 -51.69 -17.04 23.89
C GLY A 7 -51.37 -15.78 23.08
N ALA A 8 -50.26 -15.10 23.32
CA ALA A 8 -49.97 -13.81 22.70
C ALA A 8 -49.46 -13.93 21.25
N ILE A 9 -48.69 -15.00 20.96
CA ILE A 9 -48.10 -15.24 19.64
C ILE A 9 -49.17 -15.65 18.62
N VAL A 10 -50.14 -16.47 19.05
CA VAL A 10 -51.24 -16.94 18.18
C VAL A 10 -52.22 -15.81 17.83
N VAL A 11 -52.43 -14.85 18.75
CA VAL A 11 -53.25 -13.66 18.49
C VAL A 11 -52.54 -12.68 17.54
N ALA A 12 -51.23 -12.50 17.68
CA ALA A 12 -50.44 -11.66 16.79
C ALA A 12 -50.34 -12.23 15.35
N LEU A 13 -50.21 -13.55 15.21
CA LEU A 13 -50.21 -14.20 13.88
C LEU A 13 -51.57 -14.09 13.17
N ARG A 14 -52.68 -14.25 13.90
CA ARG A 14 -54.03 -14.15 13.32
C ARG A 14 -54.42 -12.72 12.94
N LEU A 15 -53.89 -11.70 13.62
CA LEU A 15 -54.06 -10.29 13.21
C LEU A 15 -53.27 -9.94 11.94
N ALA A 16 -52.10 -10.55 11.74
CA ALA A 16 -51.27 -10.34 10.55
C ALA A 16 -51.87 -10.98 9.28
N GLU A 17 -52.53 -12.14 9.40
CA GLU A 17 -53.27 -12.78 8.29
C GLU A 17 -54.51 -11.99 7.87
N ALA A 18 -55.23 -11.35 8.79
CA ALA A 18 -56.42 -10.56 8.49
C ALA A 18 -56.12 -9.21 7.78
N LEU A 19 -54.87 -8.74 7.84
CA LEU A 19 -54.42 -7.47 7.25
C LEU A 19 -53.67 -7.64 5.91
N GLY A 20 -53.59 -8.86 5.37
CA GLY A 20 -52.97 -9.11 4.06
C GLY A 20 -51.46 -8.83 4.01
N VAL A 21 -50.77 -8.76 5.16
CA VAL A 21 -49.32 -8.58 5.23
C VAL A 21 -48.66 -9.96 5.21
N SER A 22 -48.77 -10.66 4.08
CA SER A 22 -48.06 -11.91 3.82
C SER A 22 -47.18 -11.78 2.59
N SER A 23 -46.04 -11.12 2.78
CA SER A 23 -44.76 -11.44 2.13
C SER A 23 -43.71 -10.52 2.74
N SER A 24 -42.49 -11.04 2.94
CA SER A 24 -41.21 -10.32 3.20
C SER A 24 -40.44 -10.69 4.48
N ILE A 25 -40.83 -11.70 5.27
CA ILE A 25 -39.98 -12.16 6.40
C ILE A 25 -39.18 -13.44 6.08
N SER A 26 -39.42 -14.09 4.94
CA SER A 26 -38.67 -15.29 4.52
C SER A 26 -37.54 -15.04 3.51
N GLU A 27 -37.30 -13.80 3.07
CA GLU A 27 -36.32 -13.49 2.01
C GLU A 27 -35.01 -12.84 2.48
N THR A 28 -34.84 -12.59 3.79
CA THR A 28 -33.60 -11.97 4.33
C THR A 28 -32.53 -12.97 4.77
N ARG A 29 -32.69 -14.27 4.53
CA ARG A 29 -31.71 -15.30 4.94
C ARG A 29 -30.63 -15.65 3.90
N ASN A 30 -30.58 -14.95 2.76
CA ASN A 30 -29.57 -15.23 1.73
C ASN A 30 -29.01 -13.99 1.04
N ALA A 31 -28.94 -12.85 1.75
CA ALA A 31 -28.02 -11.79 1.36
C ALA A 31 -26.60 -12.27 1.70
N SER A 32 -25.95 -12.91 0.73
CA SER A 32 -24.49 -13.01 0.73
C SER A 32 -23.98 -11.57 0.72
N PHE A 33 -23.58 -11.05 1.88
CA PHE A 33 -22.94 -9.75 1.95
C PHE A 33 -21.72 -9.81 1.05
N GLU A 34 -21.74 -9.06 -0.05
CA GLU A 34 -20.52 -8.92 -0.85
C GLU A 34 -19.41 -8.40 0.06
N PRO A 35 -18.20 -8.96 -0.01
CA PRO A 35 -17.09 -8.46 0.78
C PRO A 35 -16.89 -6.97 0.49
N LEU A 36 -16.62 -6.18 1.54
CA LEU A 36 -16.34 -4.74 1.44
C LEU A 36 -15.31 -4.48 0.34
N ARG A 37 -15.75 -3.92 -0.80
CA ARG A 37 -14.86 -3.47 -1.87
C ARG A 37 -14.48 -2.02 -1.61
N SER A 38 -13.24 -1.78 -1.21
CA SER A 38 -12.70 -0.42 -1.13
C SER A 38 -12.07 -0.04 -2.46
N ASP A 39 -12.54 1.06 -3.06
CA ASP A 39 -11.93 1.65 -4.24
C ASP A 39 -10.94 2.72 -3.78
N VAL A 40 -9.64 2.46 -3.93
CA VAL A 40 -8.57 3.40 -3.59
C VAL A 40 -8.05 4.05 -4.85
N TRP A 41 -7.88 5.37 -4.85
CA TRP A 41 -7.38 6.14 -5.99
C TRP A 41 -6.10 6.89 -5.61
N LEU A 42 -5.14 6.91 -6.52
CA LEU A 42 -3.95 7.75 -6.43
C LEU A 42 -3.99 8.82 -7.51
N THR A 43 -3.90 10.08 -7.09
CA THR A 43 -3.88 11.25 -7.98
C THR A 43 -2.51 11.91 -7.87
N LEU A 44 -1.84 12.11 -9.01
CA LEU A 44 -0.50 12.70 -9.10
C LEU A 44 -0.49 13.92 -10.02
N GLN A 45 -0.01 15.03 -9.46
CA GLN A 45 0.08 16.34 -10.10
C GLN A 45 1.34 16.47 -10.94
N THR A 46 2.46 15.90 -10.48
CA THR A 46 3.79 16.14 -11.07
C THR A 46 4.28 14.99 -11.93
N THR A 47 5.00 15.32 -13.00
CA THR A 47 5.70 14.32 -13.82
C THR A 47 6.79 13.59 -13.03
N TYR A 48 7.35 14.22 -11.99
CA TYR A 48 8.33 13.58 -11.11
C TYR A 48 7.77 12.34 -10.40
N ALA A 49 6.56 12.45 -9.85
CA ALA A 49 5.90 11.32 -9.20
C ALA A 49 5.34 10.32 -10.21
N GLN A 50 4.77 10.78 -11.32
CA GLN A 50 4.24 9.90 -12.38
C GLN A 50 5.30 8.94 -12.93
N LEU A 51 6.54 9.41 -13.11
CA LEU A 51 7.67 8.57 -13.56
C LEU A 51 8.01 7.43 -12.57
N LEU A 52 7.63 7.55 -11.30
CA LEU A 52 7.85 6.53 -10.27
C LEU A 52 6.73 5.48 -10.23
N ILE A 53 5.61 5.66 -10.94
CA ILE A 53 4.54 4.65 -11.04
C ILE A 53 5.02 3.43 -11.83
N ARG A 54 5.36 3.63 -13.10
CA ARG A 54 5.79 2.55 -14.00
C ARG A 54 7.29 2.26 -13.90
N GLY A 55 8.09 3.27 -13.52
CA GLY A 55 9.54 3.19 -13.59
C GLY A 55 10.04 3.21 -15.05
N ARG A 56 11.23 2.63 -15.29
CA ARG A 56 11.88 2.63 -16.60
C ARG A 56 12.29 1.21 -17.00
N ARG A 57 11.84 0.74 -18.16
CA ARG A 57 12.27 -0.54 -18.75
C ARG A 57 13.76 -0.48 -19.17
N ALA A 58 14.44 -1.62 -19.14
CA ALA A 58 15.83 -1.74 -19.60
C ALA A 58 15.92 -1.67 -21.13
N LYS A 59 15.89 -0.47 -21.70
CA LYS A 59 16.19 -0.21 -23.12
C LYS A 59 17.55 0.48 -23.23
N GLY A 60 18.64 -0.29 -23.12
CA GLY A 60 20.02 0.21 -23.17
C GLY A 60 20.49 0.98 -21.92
N LYS A 61 19.68 1.03 -20.86
CA LYS A 61 20.00 1.61 -19.55
C LYS A 61 19.48 0.69 -18.44
N ALA A 62 20.02 0.84 -17.23
CA ALA A 62 19.55 0.09 -16.06
C ALA A 62 18.03 0.28 -15.85
N GLN A 63 17.33 -0.83 -15.58
CA GLN A 63 15.91 -0.85 -15.23
C GLN A 63 15.69 -0.08 -13.92
N ILE A 64 14.63 0.72 -13.88
CA ILE A 64 14.14 1.36 -12.65
C ILE A 64 12.80 0.74 -12.33
N VAL A 65 12.67 0.15 -11.15
CA VAL A 65 11.40 -0.36 -10.64
C VAL A 65 10.54 0.83 -10.19
N GLY A 66 9.29 0.87 -10.64
CA GLY A 66 8.27 1.78 -10.13
C GLY A 66 7.32 1.10 -9.14
N LEU A 67 6.34 1.83 -8.64
CA LEU A 67 5.32 1.37 -7.71
C LEU A 67 4.65 0.05 -8.14
N ILE A 68 4.32 -0.08 -9.44
CA ILE A 68 3.67 -1.28 -9.98
C ILE A 68 4.56 -2.51 -9.80
N GLY A 69 5.79 -2.43 -10.34
CA GLY A 69 6.75 -3.53 -10.23
C GLY A 69 7.26 -3.77 -8.81
N PHE A 70 7.08 -2.81 -7.90
CA PHE A 70 7.28 -3.01 -6.46
C PHE A 70 6.14 -3.82 -5.86
N ALA A 71 4.88 -3.43 -6.10
CA ALA A 71 3.69 -4.12 -5.62
C ALA A 71 3.62 -5.57 -6.11
N ASP A 72 3.93 -5.81 -7.39
CA ASP A 72 3.96 -7.15 -7.99
C ASP A 72 4.92 -8.09 -7.24
N ARG A 73 6.10 -7.59 -6.87
CA ARG A 73 7.11 -8.39 -6.15
C ARG A 73 6.80 -8.52 -4.68
N LEU A 74 6.15 -7.52 -4.11
CA LEU A 74 5.72 -7.54 -2.72
C LEU A 74 4.69 -8.63 -2.46
N TRP A 75 3.87 -8.97 -3.46
CA TRP A 75 2.93 -10.09 -3.39
C TRP A 75 3.62 -11.42 -3.02
N LEU A 76 4.77 -11.73 -3.63
CA LEU A 76 5.51 -12.97 -3.32
C LEU A 76 6.02 -12.99 -1.88
N ILE A 77 6.55 -11.85 -1.40
CA ILE A 77 7.03 -11.71 -0.01
C ILE A 77 5.85 -11.88 0.96
N TRP A 78 4.71 -11.28 0.64
CA TRP A 78 3.50 -11.34 1.45
C TRP A 78 3.00 -12.77 1.64
N HIS A 79 2.97 -13.56 0.56
CA HIS A 79 2.58 -14.97 0.63
C HIS A 79 3.61 -15.84 1.36
N ALA A 80 4.90 -15.60 1.13
CA ALA A 80 5.93 -16.30 1.89
C ALA A 80 5.81 -16.03 3.40
N ALA A 81 5.52 -14.78 3.80
CA ALA A 81 5.28 -14.44 5.20
C ALA A 81 4.02 -15.11 5.78
N GLN A 82 2.96 -15.30 4.99
CA GLN A 82 1.79 -16.09 5.38
C GLN A 82 2.14 -17.56 5.61
N ALA A 83 3.04 -18.11 4.78
CA ALA A 83 3.59 -19.46 4.92
C ALA A 83 4.66 -19.59 6.00
N ASN A 84 4.74 -18.62 6.93
CA ASN A 84 5.67 -18.62 8.06
C ASN A 84 7.16 -18.57 7.66
N ASP A 85 7.47 -17.97 6.51
CA ASP A 85 8.86 -17.78 6.06
C ASP A 85 9.54 -16.63 6.85
N PRO A 86 10.64 -16.92 7.57
CA PRO A 86 11.36 -15.94 8.38
C PRO A 86 12.13 -14.90 7.57
N PHE A 87 12.60 -15.26 6.36
CA PHE A 87 13.23 -14.30 5.47
C PHE A 87 12.17 -13.34 4.92
N ALA A 88 10.97 -13.83 4.61
CA ALA A 88 9.88 -12.98 4.17
C ALA A 88 9.49 -11.95 5.24
N ASP A 89 9.37 -12.37 6.51
CA ASP A 89 9.13 -11.46 7.63
C ASP A 89 10.24 -10.42 7.77
N TRP A 90 11.52 -10.82 7.61
CA TRP A 90 12.63 -9.86 7.62
C TRP A 90 12.56 -8.85 6.48
N TRP A 91 12.13 -9.27 5.30
CA TRP A 91 11.93 -8.38 4.16
C TRP A 91 10.81 -7.38 4.40
N LEU A 92 9.69 -7.80 4.99
CA LEU A 92 8.61 -6.89 5.35
C LEU A 92 9.06 -5.86 6.40
N VAL A 93 9.91 -6.24 7.35
CA VAL A 93 10.51 -5.28 8.32
C VAL A 93 11.38 -4.26 7.60
N LYS A 94 12.30 -4.72 6.73
CA LYS A 94 13.15 -3.82 5.94
C LYS A 94 12.35 -2.85 5.08
N ILE A 95 11.25 -3.32 4.48
CA ILE A 95 10.36 -2.48 3.67
C ILE A 95 9.62 -1.47 4.55
N HIS A 96 9.10 -1.91 5.69
CA HIS A 96 8.46 -1.03 6.68
C HIS A 96 9.40 0.11 7.07
N ASP A 97 10.61 -0.22 7.52
CA ASP A 97 11.60 0.74 8.02
C ASP A 97 12.05 1.69 6.91
N ALA A 98 12.24 1.17 5.69
CA ALA A 98 12.65 1.98 4.55
C ALA A 98 11.57 2.97 4.12
N ILE A 99 10.29 2.56 4.10
CA ILE A 99 9.17 3.48 3.83
C ILE A 99 9.14 4.57 4.90
N SER A 100 9.14 4.19 6.18
CA SER A 100 9.10 5.14 7.30
C SER A 100 10.29 6.12 7.29
N THR A 101 11.48 5.67 6.88
CA THR A 101 12.67 6.52 6.73
C THR A 101 12.48 7.55 5.60
N VAL A 102 11.86 7.16 4.48
CA VAL A 102 11.62 8.07 3.36
C VAL A 102 10.49 9.04 3.69
N ASP A 103 9.42 8.58 4.34
CA ASP A 103 8.34 9.45 4.84
C ASP A 103 8.92 10.55 5.74
N ALA A 104 9.75 10.18 6.73
CA ALA A 104 10.42 11.15 7.60
C ALA A 104 11.32 12.14 6.83
N ARG A 105 11.99 11.67 5.77
CA ARG A 105 12.77 12.57 4.90
C ARG A 105 11.88 13.53 4.12
N ILE A 106 10.73 13.08 3.61
CA ILE A 106 9.77 13.94 2.90
C ILE A 106 9.24 15.02 3.85
N SER A 107 8.86 14.64 5.07
CA SER A 107 8.39 15.58 6.11
C SER A 107 9.44 16.65 6.42
N LEU A 108 10.70 16.25 6.62
CA LEU A 108 11.79 17.20 6.91
C LEU A 108 12.02 18.21 5.78
N GLU A 109 12.01 17.75 4.52
CA GLU A 109 12.15 18.64 3.35
C GLU A 109 10.94 19.55 3.22
N ARG A 110 9.74 19.05 3.54
CA ARG A 110 8.51 19.84 3.53
C ARG A 110 8.54 20.96 4.55
N GLU A 111 8.94 20.67 5.79
CA GLU A 111 9.10 21.70 6.84
C GLU A 111 10.04 22.81 6.37
N SER A 112 11.20 22.44 5.80
CA SER A 112 12.17 23.39 5.27
C SER A 112 11.61 24.27 4.14
N VAL A 113 10.71 23.73 3.31
CA VAL A 113 10.06 24.45 2.22
C VAL A 113 8.94 25.35 2.73
N GLN A 114 8.19 24.91 3.75
CA GLN A 114 7.11 25.68 4.38
C GLN A 114 7.63 26.97 5.04
N GLU A 115 8.82 26.94 5.65
CA GLU A 115 9.48 28.13 6.17
C GLU A 115 9.70 29.23 5.11
N LEU A 116 9.85 28.86 3.83
CA LEU A 116 9.99 29.83 2.73
C LEU A 116 8.68 30.58 2.44
N PHE A 117 7.54 29.98 2.79
CA PHE A 117 6.21 30.55 2.62
C PHE A 117 5.79 31.41 3.82
N ASP A 118 6.17 31.03 5.05
CA ASP A 118 5.71 31.64 6.31
C ASP A 118 6.36 33.00 6.68
N THR A 119 6.85 33.77 5.69
CA THR A 119 7.58 35.03 5.92
C THR A 119 6.73 36.24 6.37
N GLY A 120 5.56 36.02 6.99
CA GLY A 120 4.81 37.06 7.71
C GLY A 120 4.24 38.20 6.85
N ARG A 121 3.88 37.93 5.58
CA ARG A 121 3.45 38.94 4.60
C ARG A 121 2.03 38.67 4.08
N PRO A 122 1.31 39.67 3.52
CA PRO A 122 0.00 39.47 2.87
C PRO A 122 0.04 38.62 1.59
N PHE A 123 1.18 37.99 1.29
CA PHE A 123 1.42 37.21 0.07
C PHE A 123 1.20 35.73 0.37
N ILE A 124 0.06 35.20 -0.07
CA ILE A 124 -0.30 33.78 0.06
C ILE A 124 -0.03 33.10 -1.27
N ALA A 125 0.84 32.09 -1.27
CA ALA A 125 1.05 31.21 -2.41
C ALA A 125 0.44 29.84 -2.12
N VAL A 126 -0.42 29.36 -3.02
CA VAL A 126 -0.99 28.01 -2.95
C VAL A 126 -0.12 27.06 -3.77
N PRO A 127 0.14 25.82 -3.31
CA PRO A 127 0.86 24.82 -4.09
C PRO A 127 0.25 24.61 -5.49
N ALA A 128 1.12 24.42 -6.48
CA ALA A 128 0.70 24.24 -7.86
C ALA A 128 -0.13 22.96 -8.02
N GLN A 129 -1.16 23.04 -8.85
CA GLN A 129 -1.98 21.90 -9.24
C GLN A 129 -2.01 21.81 -10.75
N ASN A 130 -1.89 20.59 -11.27
CA ASN A 130 -2.10 20.33 -12.68
C ASN A 130 -3.61 20.32 -12.97
N ARG A 131 -4.02 20.92 -14.09
CA ARG A 131 -5.43 20.94 -14.51
C ARG A 131 -5.93 19.54 -14.87
N GLU A 132 -5.03 18.68 -15.32
CA GLU A 132 -5.29 17.28 -15.68
C GLU A 132 -4.34 16.39 -14.88
N PRO A 133 -4.65 16.12 -13.60
CA PRO A 133 -3.80 15.27 -12.79
C PRO A 133 -3.91 13.82 -13.24
N PHE A 134 -2.78 13.10 -13.18
CA PHE A 134 -2.74 11.67 -13.49
C PHE A 134 -3.45 10.88 -12.40
N ARG A 135 -4.47 10.10 -12.75
CA ARG A 135 -5.27 9.32 -11.80
C ARG A 135 -5.19 7.84 -12.12
N ILE A 136 -4.90 7.03 -11.11
CA ILE A 136 -4.92 5.57 -11.21
C ILE A 136 -5.74 4.96 -10.09
N LYS A 137 -6.52 3.94 -10.43
CA LYS A 137 -7.17 3.08 -9.45
C LYS A 137 -6.15 2.10 -8.88
N LEU A 138 -6.07 2.01 -7.57
CA LEU A 138 -5.16 1.10 -6.87
C LEU A 138 -5.92 -0.12 -6.38
N ARG A 139 -5.43 -1.29 -6.76
CA ARG A 139 -5.82 -2.58 -6.20
C ARG A 139 -4.55 -3.31 -5.80
N PHE A 140 -4.19 -3.23 -4.53
CA PHE A 140 -3.02 -3.94 -4.02
C PHE A 140 -3.43 -5.01 -3.01
N ALA A 141 -2.72 -6.14 -3.07
CA ALA A 141 -2.90 -7.26 -2.14
C ALA A 141 -2.19 -7.06 -0.78
N SER A 142 -1.30 -6.06 -0.67
CA SER A 142 -0.50 -5.81 0.54
C SER A 142 -0.65 -4.38 1.05
N PRO A 143 -0.85 -4.16 2.36
CA PRO A 143 -0.79 -2.84 3.00
C PRO A 143 0.48 -2.06 2.70
N TYR A 144 1.62 -2.73 2.51
CA TYR A 144 2.90 -2.06 2.21
C TYR A 144 2.93 -1.44 0.81
N ALA A 145 2.17 -1.97 -0.15
CA ALA A 145 2.02 -1.36 -1.47
C ALA A 145 1.16 -0.08 -1.37
N TYR A 146 0.12 -0.07 -0.55
CA TYR A 146 -0.64 1.15 -0.25
C TYR A 146 0.20 2.20 0.48
N ARG A 147 1.01 1.80 1.48
CA ARG A 147 1.95 2.73 2.14
C ARG A 147 2.98 3.31 1.17
N ALA A 148 3.49 2.49 0.25
CA ALA A 148 4.39 2.97 -0.80
C ALA A 148 3.70 3.96 -1.76
N ALA A 149 2.41 3.76 -2.05
CA ALA A 149 1.62 4.71 -2.83
C ALA A 149 1.35 6.03 -2.08
N GLN A 150 1.08 5.95 -0.77
CA GLN A 150 0.94 7.13 0.10
C GLN A 150 2.24 7.93 0.15
N MET A 151 3.39 7.26 0.41
CA MET A 151 4.72 7.88 0.35
C MET A 151 4.96 8.59 -1.01
N LEU A 152 4.49 7.99 -2.11
CA LEU A 152 4.60 8.61 -3.43
C LEU A 152 3.67 9.84 -3.60
N ALA A 153 2.46 9.81 -3.03
CA ALA A 153 1.56 10.96 -2.99
C ALA A 153 2.15 12.12 -2.17
N GLU A 154 2.78 11.82 -1.03
CA GLU A 154 3.46 12.80 -0.20
C GLU A 154 4.63 13.46 -0.94
N PHE A 155 5.40 12.66 -1.68
CA PHE A 155 6.45 13.19 -2.55
C PHE A 155 5.90 14.08 -3.67
N ASP A 156 4.76 13.71 -4.26
CA ASP A 156 4.10 14.53 -5.29
C ASP A 156 3.66 15.90 -4.75
N SER A 157 3.07 15.92 -3.54
CA SER A 157 2.70 17.15 -2.85
C SER A 157 3.94 18.03 -2.57
N LEU A 158 5.02 17.44 -2.04
CA LEU A 158 6.28 18.15 -1.84
C LEU A 158 6.84 18.71 -3.16
N ALA A 159 6.75 17.95 -4.26
CA ALA A 159 7.20 18.42 -5.56
C ALA A 159 6.38 19.63 -6.05
N CYS A 160 5.06 19.65 -5.82
CA CYS A 160 4.23 20.83 -6.09
C CYS A 160 4.68 22.05 -5.27
N GLU A 161 4.93 21.88 -3.97
CA GLU A 161 5.41 22.96 -3.10
C GLU A 161 6.75 23.52 -3.56
N LEU A 162 7.71 22.64 -3.89
CA LEU A 162 9.01 23.03 -4.45
C LEU A 162 8.89 23.78 -5.78
N LEU A 163 8.01 23.31 -6.67
CA LEU A 163 7.75 23.97 -7.95
C LEU A 163 7.11 25.34 -7.78
N THR A 164 6.19 25.48 -6.83
CA THR A 164 5.61 26.78 -6.46
C THR A 164 6.68 27.70 -5.91
N ALA A 165 7.45 27.27 -4.90
CA ALA A 165 8.52 28.06 -4.30
C ALA A 165 9.51 28.56 -5.37
N ARG A 166 9.84 27.71 -6.36
CA ARG A 166 10.65 28.10 -7.51
C ARG A 166 9.97 29.14 -8.39
N HIS A 167 8.70 28.95 -8.71
CA HIS A 167 7.94 29.86 -9.58
C HIS A 167 7.84 31.28 -8.98
N ILE A 168 7.66 31.39 -7.66
CA ILE A 168 7.57 32.67 -6.96
C ILE A 168 8.94 33.24 -6.53
N GLY A 169 10.05 32.67 -7.01
CA GLY A 169 11.40 33.17 -6.75
C GLY A 169 11.91 32.94 -5.31
N ARG A 170 11.31 32.02 -4.55
CA ARG A 170 11.75 31.65 -3.19
C ARG A 170 12.77 30.52 -3.15
N LEU A 171 12.87 29.73 -4.22
CA LEU A 171 13.82 28.63 -4.33
C LEU A 171 14.52 28.65 -5.69
N ALA A 172 15.84 28.40 -5.72
CA ALA A 172 16.56 28.31 -6.98
C ALA A 172 16.25 26.99 -7.70
N ARG A 173 16.31 27.00 -9.04
CA ARG A 173 16.09 25.80 -9.88
C ARG A 173 17.02 24.65 -9.51
N ARG A 174 18.28 24.95 -9.16
CA ARG A 174 19.27 23.95 -8.76
C ARG A 174 18.83 23.20 -7.50
N ASP A 175 18.35 23.94 -6.49
CA ASP A 175 17.95 23.37 -5.21
C ASP A 175 16.66 22.55 -5.36
N THR A 176 15.68 23.08 -6.11
CA THR A 176 14.47 22.32 -6.49
C THR A 176 14.85 20.96 -7.11
N THR A 177 15.73 20.98 -8.12
CA THR A 177 16.13 19.76 -8.83
C THR A 177 16.89 18.80 -7.90
N SER A 178 17.76 19.33 -7.03
CA SER A 178 18.55 18.55 -6.08
C SER A 178 17.67 17.82 -5.06
N ILE A 179 16.75 18.55 -4.42
CA ILE A 179 15.83 17.99 -3.41
C ILE A 179 14.94 16.92 -4.06
N THR A 180 14.29 17.25 -5.18
CA THR A 180 13.42 16.30 -5.91
C THR A 180 14.18 15.03 -6.31
N HIS A 181 15.41 15.17 -6.83
CA HIS A 181 16.22 14.02 -7.23
C HIS A 181 16.66 13.17 -6.02
N SER A 182 17.05 13.81 -4.92
CA SER A 182 17.46 13.15 -3.68
C SER A 182 16.34 12.29 -3.11
N VAL A 183 15.13 12.85 -2.97
CA VAL A 183 13.96 12.12 -2.45
C VAL A 183 13.53 11.00 -3.41
N ALA A 184 13.43 11.29 -4.71
CA ALA A 184 13.08 10.27 -5.72
C ALA A 184 14.10 9.11 -5.76
N SER A 185 15.38 9.38 -5.52
CA SER A 185 16.41 8.34 -5.42
C SER A 185 16.15 7.40 -4.24
N LYS A 186 15.76 7.94 -3.08
CA LYS A 186 15.41 7.14 -1.89
C LYS A 186 14.16 6.30 -2.10
N ILE A 187 13.12 6.85 -2.74
CA ILE A 187 11.91 6.10 -3.13
C ILE A 187 12.27 4.91 -4.04
N ARG A 188 13.11 5.13 -5.07
CA ARG A 188 13.61 4.02 -5.91
C ARG A 188 14.40 2.98 -5.10
N GLY A 189 15.13 3.42 -4.08
CA GLY A 189 15.79 2.55 -3.11
C GLY A 189 14.79 1.60 -2.43
N VAL A 190 13.68 2.12 -1.92
CA VAL A 190 12.57 1.32 -1.35
C VAL A 190 12.05 0.31 -2.38
N PHE A 191 11.78 0.77 -3.60
CA PHE A 191 11.23 -0.07 -4.67
C PHE A 191 12.17 -1.22 -5.09
N ASN A 192 13.47 -1.07 -4.83
CA ASN A 192 14.47 -2.09 -5.13
C ASN A 192 14.62 -3.14 -4.00
N ILE A 193 14.09 -2.92 -2.80
CA ILE A 193 14.25 -3.87 -1.68
C ILE A 193 13.66 -5.26 -2.00
N PRO A 194 12.44 -5.38 -2.57
CA PRO A 194 11.87 -6.68 -2.90
C PRO A 194 12.66 -7.46 -3.95
N LEU A 195 13.45 -6.79 -4.80
CA LEU A 195 14.24 -7.44 -5.85
C LEU A 195 15.22 -8.49 -5.32
N ARG A 196 15.66 -8.31 -4.07
CA ARG A 196 16.67 -9.16 -3.45
C ARG A 196 16.07 -10.35 -2.70
N PHE A 197 14.75 -10.43 -2.61
CA PHE A 197 14.07 -11.56 -1.99
C PHE A 197 14.09 -12.76 -2.94
N ARG A 198 14.30 -13.95 -2.38
CA ARG A 198 14.16 -15.22 -3.09
C ARG A 198 13.28 -16.13 -2.26
N HIS A 199 12.17 -16.57 -2.83
CA HIS A 199 11.33 -17.56 -2.18
C HIS A 199 11.97 -18.94 -2.32
N LEU A 200 12.31 -19.56 -1.18
CA LEU A 200 12.98 -20.86 -1.11
C LEU A 200 12.14 -21.90 -0.35
N GLY A 201 10.86 -21.61 -0.07
CA GLY A 201 9.97 -22.54 0.65
C GLY A 201 10.39 -22.83 2.09
N ILE A 202 11.09 -21.89 2.75
CA ILE A 202 11.52 -22.04 4.14
C ILE A 202 10.35 -21.74 5.06
N ASP A 203 10.08 -22.64 5.99
CA ASP A 203 9.07 -22.49 7.04
C ASP A 203 9.74 -22.74 8.40
N ARG A 204 9.56 -21.81 9.36
CA ARG A 204 10.07 -21.96 10.74
C ARG A 204 9.67 -23.29 11.39
N ALA A 205 8.47 -23.80 11.09
CA ALA A 205 7.98 -25.04 11.69
C ALA A 205 8.54 -26.31 11.03
N ASN A 206 9.02 -26.22 9.79
CA ASN A 206 9.51 -27.37 9.03
C ASN A 206 11.05 -27.46 9.03
N SER A 207 11.60 -28.24 9.97
CA SER A 207 13.04 -28.45 10.16
C SER A 207 13.80 -28.94 8.92
N HIS A 208 13.13 -29.62 7.97
CA HIS A 208 13.78 -30.13 6.75
C HIS A 208 14.11 -28.98 5.77
N SER A 209 13.21 -27.99 5.65
CA SER A 209 13.43 -26.80 4.82
C SER A 209 14.63 -25.97 5.30
N TRP A 210 14.99 -26.06 6.59
CA TRP A 210 16.08 -25.28 7.17
C TRP A 210 17.48 -25.80 6.85
N GLN A 211 17.64 -27.10 6.61
CA GLN A 211 18.97 -27.70 6.52
C GLN A 211 19.66 -27.38 5.18
N ALA A 212 18.96 -27.61 4.06
CA ALA A 212 19.50 -27.33 2.73
C ALA A 212 19.16 -25.89 2.29
N ASP A 213 17.88 -25.53 2.28
CA ASP A 213 17.45 -24.23 1.75
C ASP A 213 17.83 -23.06 2.65
N GLY A 214 17.90 -23.28 3.97
CA GLY A 214 18.36 -22.27 4.94
C GLY A 214 19.81 -21.81 4.71
N GLN A 215 20.71 -22.70 4.29
CA GLN A 215 22.09 -22.31 3.94
C GLN A 215 22.14 -21.52 2.64
N ILE A 216 21.36 -21.93 1.64
CA ILE A 216 21.22 -21.22 0.36
C ILE A 216 20.63 -19.82 0.58
N ALA A 217 19.61 -19.72 1.42
CA ALA A 217 19.00 -18.46 1.82
C ALA A 217 20.04 -17.53 2.46
N LYS A 218 20.84 -18.00 3.42
CA LYS A 218 21.90 -17.18 4.04
C LYS A 218 22.91 -16.66 3.01
N ARG A 219 23.25 -17.45 1.98
CA ARG A 219 24.19 -17.02 0.93
C ARG A 219 23.60 -15.91 0.04
N TYR A 220 22.34 -16.01 -0.36
CA TYR A 220 21.73 -15.04 -1.29
C TYR A 220 21.06 -13.84 -0.59
N MET A 221 20.51 -14.07 0.58
CA MET A 221 19.67 -13.12 1.33
C MET A 221 20.37 -12.57 2.59
N GLY A 222 21.52 -13.15 2.97
CA GLY A 222 22.28 -12.74 4.15
C GLY A 222 21.73 -13.35 5.45
N VAL A 223 22.37 -13.00 6.55
CA VAL A 223 21.94 -13.41 7.89
C VAL A 223 20.78 -12.53 8.34
N ILE A 224 19.76 -13.14 8.94
CA ILE A 224 18.61 -12.44 9.49
C ILE A 224 18.67 -12.43 11.03
N PRO A 225 18.11 -11.40 11.70
CA PRO A 225 18.15 -11.28 13.16
C PRO A 225 17.48 -12.45 13.88
N GLN A 226 18.00 -12.80 15.07
CA GLN A 226 17.53 -13.95 15.85
C GLN A 226 16.07 -13.83 16.29
N ASP A 227 15.64 -12.63 16.66
CA ASP A 227 14.25 -12.34 17.03
C ASP A 227 13.26 -12.53 15.87
N ILE A 228 13.70 -12.29 14.62
CA ILE A 228 12.92 -12.60 13.42
C ILE A 228 12.92 -14.11 13.15
N LEU A 229 14.06 -14.78 13.30
CA LEU A 229 14.17 -16.24 13.14
C LEU A 229 13.19 -16.96 14.08
N GLU A 230 13.14 -16.53 15.33
CA GLU A 230 12.27 -17.06 16.37
C GLU A 230 10.80 -16.62 16.24
N GLY A 231 10.48 -15.71 15.29
CA GLY A 231 9.13 -15.17 15.10
C GLY A 231 8.67 -14.19 16.19
N LYS A 232 9.57 -13.76 17.09
CA LYS A 232 9.29 -12.79 18.16
C LYS A 232 9.04 -11.38 17.62
N ARG A 233 9.71 -11.02 16.53
CA ARG A 233 9.48 -9.75 15.81
C ARG A 233 8.98 -10.04 14.40
N ARG A 234 7.94 -9.32 14.00
CA ARG A 234 7.40 -9.26 12.64
C ARG A 234 7.08 -7.81 12.30
N ALA A 235 6.95 -7.50 11.02
CA ALA A 235 6.63 -6.14 10.59
C ALA A 235 5.23 -5.73 11.08
N ALA A 236 5.00 -4.44 11.36
CA ALA A 236 3.77 -3.96 12.00
C ALA A 236 2.47 -4.39 11.28
N PHE A 237 2.51 -4.43 9.95
CA PHE A 237 1.38 -4.86 9.10
C PHE A 237 1.67 -6.21 8.42
N ALA A 238 2.44 -7.09 9.06
CA ALA A 238 2.69 -8.43 8.53
C ALA A 238 1.39 -9.24 8.45
N PRO A 239 1.23 -10.12 7.44
CA PRO A 239 0.03 -10.95 7.35
C PRO A 239 -0.05 -11.96 8.50
N PRO A 240 -1.25 -12.45 8.84
CA PRO A 240 -1.39 -13.59 9.72
C PRO A 240 -0.68 -14.81 9.14
N ILE A 241 -0.09 -15.64 10.00
CA ILE A 241 0.50 -16.92 9.57
C ILE A 241 -0.65 -17.90 9.36
N LEU A 242 -0.74 -18.47 8.16
CA LEU A 242 -1.80 -19.41 7.83
C LEU A 242 -1.44 -20.81 8.34
N SER A 243 -2.18 -21.27 9.34
CA SER A 243 -2.08 -22.65 9.84
C SER A 243 -3.00 -23.57 9.03
N GLY A 244 -2.73 -23.73 7.72
CA GLY A 244 -3.51 -24.58 6.81
C GLY A 244 -4.89 -24.00 6.42
N ALA A 245 -5.18 -23.99 5.11
CA ALA A 245 -6.46 -23.62 4.49
C ALA A 245 -7.10 -22.29 4.96
N GLY A 246 -6.32 -21.22 5.04
CA GLY A 246 -6.85 -19.85 5.09
C GLY A 246 -6.94 -19.27 3.68
N GLU A 247 -8.08 -18.67 3.35
CA GLU A 247 -8.40 -18.09 2.04
C GLU A 247 -7.30 -17.11 1.58
N ALA A 248 -6.59 -17.50 0.51
CA ALA A 248 -5.57 -16.65 -0.09
C ALA A 248 -6.22 -15.39 -0.65
N LEU A 249 -5.79 -14.21 -0.20
CA LEU A 249 -6.19 -12.96 -0.85
C LEU A 249 -5.83 -13.05 -2.34
N PRO A 250 -6.80 -12.80 -3.25
CA PRO A 250 -6.58 -13.02 -4.67
C PRO A 250 -5.42 -12.14 -5.17
N PRO A 251 -4.61 -12.65 -6.11
CA PRO A 251 -3.57 -11.88 -6.79
C PRO A 251 -4.26 -10.90 -7.74
N PHE A 252 -4.82 -9.81 -7.23
CA PHE A 252 -5.49 -8.84 -8.08
C PHE A 252 -4.84 -7.47 -7.96
N ILE A 253 -3.84 -7.26 -8.82
CA ILE A 253 -3.35 -5.92 -9.17
C ILE A 253 -3.99 -5.57 -10.50
N GLU A 254 -5.11 -4.86 -10.45
CA GLU A 254 -5.70 -4.24 -11.63
C GLU A 254 -5.59 -2.73 -11.46
N ILE A 255 -4.80 -2.12 -12.34
CA ILE A 255 -4.61 -0.69 -12.42
C ILE A 255 -5.40 -0.25 -13.64
N GLU A 256 -6.60 0.29 -13.40
CA GLU A 256 -7.31 1.04 -14.42
C GLU A 256 -6.70 2.44 -14.48
N GLU A 257 -5.98 2.70 -15.55
CA GLU A 257 -5.55 4.04 -15.93
C GLU A 257 -6.68 4.67 -16.72
N ILE A 258 -7.29 5.72 -16.17
CA ILE A 258 -8.21 6.55 -16.95
C ILE A 258 -7.33 7.53 -17.72
N VAL A 259 -7.03 7.19 -18.98
CA VAL A 259 -6.63 8.21 -19.95
C VAL A 259 -7.89 9.01 -20.21
N GLN A 260 -7.95 10.26 -19.75
CA GLN A 260 -9.05 11.13 -20.14
C GLN A 260 -8.99 11.28 -21.65
N GLU A 261 -10.03 10.81 -22.34
CA GLU A 261 -10.24 11.09 -23.76
C GLU A 261 -10.22 12.61 -23.93
N ASN A 262 -9.34 13.07 -24.81
CA ASN A 262 -9.34 14.47 -25.23
C ASN A 262 -10.67 14.72 -25.95
N ASP A 263 -11.60 15.44 -25.31
CA ASP A 263 -12.67 16.11 -26.03
C ASP A 263 -12.03 17.24 -26.84
N THR A 264 -11.77 16.94 -28.11
CA THR A 264 -11.52 17.90 -29.20
C THR A 264 -12.69 18.84 -29.41
#